data_AF-A0A1D2SSS7-F1
#
_entry.id   AF-A0A1D2SSS7-F1
#
_cell.length_a   1.000
_cell.length_b   1.000
_cell.length_c   1.000
_cell.angle_alpha   90.00
_cell.angle_beta   90.00
_cell.angle_gamma   90.00
#
_symmetry.space_group_name_H-M   'P 1'
#
loop_
_entity.id
_entity.type
_entity.pdbx_description
1 polymer ?
#
loop_
_entity_poly.entity_id
_entity_poly.type
_entity_poly.pdbx_seq_one_letter_code
_entity_poly.pdbx_strand_id
1 'polypeptide(L)'
;MIVLRQEESVAEFAHPAFSGAATGPRRGQLSFLVVALVLVGAVTVAAALAAVLAPGIRSLLLHEDGIVETATVVFLAMAVLGAAAATVRHGLRVSVALAGLIGLAELLDETSFGSRLFGFEPLPLYGGGQLDGFHDLLILAYRLLRDVSQGLAWLLVGLMLALSAGLVLFALRQIARNMAGATTWLSGHALLFLHVGFIGLAQVIDIATSSRALSAVEEVLEMNAAILLAFYVAQVGWVESARCIRASEGR
;
A
#
# COMPACT_ATOMS: atom_id res chain seq x y z
N MET A 1 -0.11 -2.05 83.55
CA MET A 1 1.21 -1.53 83.14
C MET A 1 1.62 -2.27 81.86
N ILE A 2 1.71 -1.54 80.75
CA ILE A 2 2.48 -1.83 79.51
C ILE A 2 1.91 -2.97 78.62
N VAL A 3 1.66 -2.82 77.30
CA VAL A 3 1.90 -1.71 76.36
C VAL A 3 1.01 -1.90 75.13
N LEU A 4 0.39 -0.81 74.66
CA LEU A 4 -0.12 -0.65 73.30
C LEU A 4 1.09 -0.51 72.36
N ARG A 5 1.23 -1.34 71.33
CA ARG A 5 2.18 -1.07 70.25
C ARG A 5 1.46 -0.94 68.93
N GLN A 6 1.20 0.32 68.61
CA GLN A 6 1.00 0.85 67.27
C GLN A 6 2.38 0.85 66.60
N GLU A 7 2.54 0.12 65.49
CA GLU A 7 3.60 0.40 64.52
C GLU A 7 2.94 0.62 63.17
N GLU A 8 2.92 1.89 62.78
CA GLU A 8 2.79 2.33 61.41
C GLU A 8 3.98 1.78 60.61
N SER A 9 3.70 1.01 59.55
CA SER A 9 4.65 0.80 58.47
C SER A 9 4.23 1.65 57.28
N VAL A 10 4.91 2.77 57.20
CA VAL A 10 4.98 3.72 56.10
C VAL A 10 5.26 3.02 54.78
N ALA A 11 4.46 3.41 53.77
CA ALA A 11 4.75 3.45 52.34
C ALA A 11 5.68 2.38 51.74
N GLU A 12 5.07 1.43 51.04
CA GLU A 12 5.67 0.89 49.82
C GLU A 12 4.67 1.06 48.67
N PHE A 13 4.51 2.32 48.25
CA PHE A 13 4.09 2.65 46.88
C PHE A 13 5.26 2.28 45.94
N ALA A 14 5.53 0.98 45.80
CA ALA A 14 6.29 0.48 44.67
C ALA A 14 5.33 0.42 43.48
N HIS A 15 5.28 1.52 42.72
CA HIS A 15 4.85 1.43 41.34
C HIS A 15 5.74 0.41 40.62
N PRO A 16 5.21 -0.68 40.03
CA PRO A 16 5.88 -1.30 38.90
C PRO A 16 5.65 -0.38 37.69
N ALA A 17 6.25 0.80 37.73
CA ALA A 17 6.47 1.59 36.53
C ALA A 17 7.59 0.89 35.76
N PHE A 18 7.28 0.41 34.56
CA PHE A 18 8.24 -0.11 33.58
C PHE A 18 8.89 -1.48 33.88
N SER A 19 8.08 -2.51 34.10
CA SER A 19 8.53 -3.89 33.92
C SER A 19 7.41 -4.71 33.29
N GLY A 20 7.34 -4.67 31.95
CA GLY A 20 6.33 -5.41 31.19
C GLY A 20 5.74 -4.70 29.98
N ALA A 21 6.47 -3.79 29.33
CA ALA A 21 6.12 -3.37 27.98
C ALA A 21 6.40 -4.52 27.01
N ALA A 22 5.56 -5.57 27.07
CA ALA A 22 5.50 -6.60 26.06
C ALA A 22 5.34 -5.88 24.71
N THR A 23 6.38 -5.92 23.90
CA THR A 23 6.39 -5.52 22.50
C THR A 23 5.45 -6.46 21.74
N GLY A 24 4.15 -6.26 21.93
CA GLY A 24 3.11 -7.08 21.33
C GLY A 24 3.04 -6.89 19.81
N PRO A 25 2.38 -7.81 19.09
CA PRO A 25 2.22 -7.73 17.62
C PRO A 25 1.56 -6.40 17.20
N ARG A 26 0.74 -5.85 18.09
CA ARG A 26 0.02 -4.59 17.93
C ARG A 26 0.93 -3.38 17.76
N ARG A 27 2.04 -3.30 18.52
CA ARG A 27 2.99 -2.18 18.42
C ARG A 27 3.76 -2.24 17.11
N GLY A 28 4.16 -3.45 16.69
CA GLY A 28 4.81 -3.67 15.39
C GLY A 28 3.90 -3.32 14.21
N GLN A 29 2.64 -3.73 14.22
CA GLN A 29 1.67 -3.40 13.17
C GLN A 29 1.48 -1.89 12.98
N LEU A 30 1.33 -1.14 14.10
CA LEU A 30 1.19 0.30 14.05
C LEU A 30 2.46 0.97 13.49
N SER A 31 3.64 0.46 13.83
CA SER A 31 4.91 0.98 13.30
C SER A 31 4.99 0.87 11.78
N PHE A 32 4.63 -0.28 11.18
CA PHE A 32 4.61 -0.42 9.71
C PHE A 32 3.64 0.57 9.06
N LEU A 33 2.44 0.70 9.62
CA LEU A 33 1.46 1.66 9.14
C LEU A 33 1.98 3.09 9.19
N VAL A 34 2.54 3.52 10.32
CA VAL A 34 3.06 4.89 10.48
C VAL A 34 4.23 5.14 9.53
N VAL A 35 5.19 4.21 9.44
CA VAL A 35 6.34 4.36 8.53
C VAL A 35 5.89 4.42 7.08
N ALA A 36 4.94 3.56 6.66
CA ALA A 36 4.40 3.58 5.31
C ALA A 36 3.74 4.93 4.98
N LEU A 37 2.88 5.45 5.87
CA LEU A 37 2.20 6.73 5.67
C LEU A 37 3.17 7.92 5.66
N VAL A 38 4.20 7.89 6.51
CA VAL A 38 5.26 8.91 6.50
C VAL A 38 6.02 8.86 5.19
N LEU A 39 6.37 7.68 4.70
CA LEU A 39 7.09 7.52 3.43
C LEU A 39 6.24 7.98 2.24
N VAL A 40 4.99 7.54 2.15
CA VAL A 40 4.01 8.00 1.14
C VAL A 40 3.89 9.53 1.16
N GLY A 41 3.73 10.13 2.35
CA GLY A 41 3.65 11.58 2.49
C GLY A 41 4.93 12.29 2.05
N ALA A 42 6.09 11.79 2.48
CA ALA A 42 7.39 12.37 2.15
C ALA A 42 7.67 12.31 0.65
N VAL A 43 7.39 11.18 0.01
CA VAL A 43 7.58 10.99 -1.44
C VAL A 43 6.62 11.85 -2.23
N THR A 44 5.35 11.92 -1.83
CA THR A 44 4.35 12.80 -2.47
C THR A 44 4.75 14.28 -2.38
N VAL A 45 5.18 14.72 -1.20
CA VAL A 45 5.66 16.11 -1.00
C VAL A 45 6.92 16.36 -1.82
N ALA A 46 7.88 15.44 -1.83
CA ALA A 46 9.10 15.57 -2.61
C ALA A 46 8.81 15.66 -4.11
N ALA A 47 7.93 14.81 -4.64
CA ALA A 47 7.48 14.83 -6.03
C ALA A 47 6.79 16.16 -6.37
N ALA A 48 5.87 16.63 -5.52
CA ALA A 48 5.19 17.90 -5.70
C ALA A 48 6.16 19.11 -5.67
N LEU A 49 7.10 19.13 -4.72
CA LEU A 49 8.12 20.18 -4.61
C LEU A 49 9.06 20.16 -5.81
N ALA A 50 9.51 18.98 -6.24
CA ALA A 50 10.34 18.84 -7.44
C ALA A 50 9.59 19.33 -8.68
N ALA A 51 8.30 18.98 -8.81
CA ALA A 51 7.46 19.48 -9.88
C ALA A 51 7.38 21.01 -9.86
N VAL A 52 7.17 21.66 -8.71
CA VAL A 52 7.03 23.12 -8.64
C VAL A 52 8.37 23.85 -8.80
N LEU A 53 9.40 23.44 -8.06
CA LEU A 53 10.64 24.18 -7.88
C LEU A 53 11.72 23.85 -8.93
N ALA A 54 11.64 22.68 -9.57
CA ALA A 54 12.63 22.23 -10.53
C ALA A 54 11.97 21.68 -11.81
N PRO A 55 11.44 22.56 -12.69
CA PRO A 55 10.76 22.13 -13.91
C PRO A 55 11.64 21.26 -14.83
N GLY A 56 12.95 21.49 -14.81
CA GLY A 56 13.92 20.79 -15.66
C GLY A 56 14.13 19.31 -15.30
N ILE A 57 13.76 18.86 -14.09
CA ILE A 57 13.86 17.45 -13.69
C ILE A 57 12.53 16.71 -13.80
N ARG A 58 11.43 17.39 -14.16
CA ARG A 58 10.10 16.77 -14.27
C ARG A 58 10.10 15.57 -15.21
N SER A 59 10.76 15.67 -16.35
CA SER A 59 10.84 14.57 -17.32
C SER A 59 11.70 13.40 -16.87
N LEU A 60 12.57 13.58 -15.88
CA LEU A 60 13.41 12.51 -15.32
C LEU A 60 12.73 11.85 -14.12
N LEU A 61 11.88 12.60 -13.40
CA LEU A 61 11.14 12.10 -12.25
C LEU A 61 9.78 11.50 -12.62
N LEU A 62 9.01 12.17 -13.48
CA LEU A 62 7.55 12.00 -13.67
C LEU A 62 7.19 11.68 -15.13
N HIS A 63 8.14 11.18 -15.91
CA HIS A 63 7.89 10.66 -17.24
C HIS A 63 7.89 9.14 -17.19
N GLU A 64 7.28 8.53 -18.19
CA GLU A 64 7.44 7.10 -18.47
C GLU A 64 8.93 6.74 -18.53
N ASP A 65 9.28 5.60 -17.94
CA ASP A 65 10.61 5.10 -17.60
C ASP A 65 11.41 6.00 -16.62
N GLY A 66 10.72 6.83 -15.85
CA GLY A 66 11.31 7.76 -14.90
C GLY A 66 11.77 7.13 -13.58
N ILE A 67 12.30 7.97 -12.68
CA ILE A 67 12.67 7.53 -11.33
C ILE A 67 11.47 7.00 -10.55
N VAL A 68 10.28 7.59 -10.73
CA VAL A 68 9.06 7.19 -10.02
C VAL A 68 8.63 5.78 -10.43
N GLU A 69 8.46 5.52 -11.72
CA GLU A 69 8.18 4.17 -12.27
C GLU A 69 9.24 3.14 -11.84
N THR A 70 10.53 3.48 -11.95
CA THR A 70 11.60 2.59 -11.47
C THR A 70 11.46 2.28 -9.97
N ALA A 71 11.09 3.26 -9.15
CA ALA A 71 10.85 3.04 -7.73
C ALA A 71 9.59 2.18 -7.50
N THR A 72 8.52 2.38 -8.27
CA THR A 72 7.31 1.53 -8.28
C THR A 72 7.70 0.06 -8.50
N VAL A 73 8.46 -0.23 -9.55
CA VAL A 73 8.99 -1.59 -9.85
C VAL A 73 9.73 -2.18 -8.64
N VAL A 74 10.60 -1.40 -8.00
CA VAL A 74 11.38 -1.86 -6.84
C VAL A 74 10.48 -2.21 -5.65
N PHE A 75 9.49 -1.36 -5.33
CA PHE A 75 8.54 -1.65 -4.25
C PHE A 75 7.64 -2.86 -4.55
N LEU A 76 7.18 -3.02 -5.79
CA LEU A 76 6.41 -4.17 -6.22
C LEU A 76 7.24 -5.46 -6.15
N ALA A 77 8.49 -5.44 -6.61
CA ALA A 77 9.42 -6.55 -6.47
C ALA A 77 9.64 -6.92 -4.99
N MET A 78 9.78 -5.94 -4.10
CA MET A 78 9.86 -6.18 -2.66
C MET A 78 8.59 -6.83 -2.10
N ALA A 79 7.39 -6.41 -2.56
CA ALA A 79 6.13 -7.02 -2.16
C ALA A 79 6.04 -8.49 -2.60
N VAL A 80 6.39 -8.79 -3.85
CA VAL A 80 6.38 -10.15 -4.42
C VAL A 80 7.37 -11.06 -3.69
N LEU A 81 8.64 -10.64 -3.62
CA LEU A 81 9.70 -11.42 -2.97
C LEU A 81 9.44 -11.57 -1.46
N GLY A 82 8.92 -10.52 -0.81
CA GLY A 82 8.52 -10.55 0.59
C GLY A 82 7.39 -11.55 0.84
N ALA A 83 6.38 -11.60 -0.03
CA ALA A 83 5.26 -12.51 0.09
C ALA A 83 5.68 -13.98 -0.15
N ALA A 84 6.55 -14.21 -1.12
CA ALA A 84 7.16 -15.52 -1.37
C ALA A 84 8.00 -15.97 -0.17
N ALA A 85 8.88 -15.12 0.35
CA ALA A 85 9.70 -15.43 1.52
C ALA A 85 8.85 -15.71 2.77
N ALA A 86 7.79 -14.93 3.01
CA ALA A 86 6.86 -15.16 4.11
C ALA A 86 6.12 -16.50 3.96
N THR A 87 5.73 -16.85 2.74
CA THR A 87 5.07 -18.13 2.43
C THR A 87 6.01 -19.32 2.64
N VAL A 88 7.27 -19.23 2.22
CA VAL A 88 8.29 -20.27 2.45
C VAL A 88 8.56 -20.45 3.95
N ARG A 89 8.63 -19.37 4.73
CA ARG A 89 8.95 -19.43 6.16
C ARG A 89 7.77 -19.84 7.05
N HIS A 90 6.56 -19.43 6.71
CA HIS A 90 5.40 -19.52 7.61
C HIS A 90 4.20 -20.29 7.01
N GLY A 91 4.36 -20.85 5.81
CA GLY A 91 3.32 -21.54 5.06
C GLY A 91 2.42 -20.60 4.25
N LEU A 92 1.66 -21.19 3.33
CA LEU A 92 0.74 -20.45 2.46
C LEU A 92 -0.40 -19.84 3.27
N ARG A 93 -0.62 -18.54 3.09
CA ARG A 93 -1.73 -17.79 3.71
C ARG A 93 -2.40 -16.92 2.68
N VAL A 94 -3.72 -16.92 2.71
CA VAL A 94 -4.55 -16.20 1.75
C VAL A 94 -4.16 -14.72 1.66
N SER A 95 -3.99 -14.02 2.78
CA SER A 95 -3.64 -12.60 2.77
C SER A 95 -2.26 -12.28 2.18
N VAL A 96 -1.27 -13.15 2.41
CA VAL A 96 0.09 -13.01 1.87
C VAL A 96 0.12 -13.40 0.40
N ALA A 97 -0.53 -14.50 0.05
CA ALA A 97 -0.64 -14.98 -1.33
C ALA A 97 -1.36 -13.95 -2.22
N LEU A 98 -2.49 -13.40 -1.75
CA LEU A 98 -3.21 -12.35 -2.46
C LEU A 98 -2.35 -11.11 -2.65
N ALA A 99 -1.65 -10.63 -1.62
CA ALA A 99 -0.77 -9.47 -1.77
C ALA A 99 0.41 -9.74 -2.72
N GLY A 100 0.99 -10.94 -2.68
CA GLY A 100 2.03 -11.34 -3.62
C GLY A 100 1.53 -11.44 -5.06
N LEU A 101 0.31 -11.94 -5.28
CA LEU A 101 -0.30 -12.02 -6.60
C LEU A 101 -0.68 -10.63 -7.14
N ILE A 102 -1.21 -9.75 -6.29
CA ILE A 102 -1.48 -8.35 -6.65
C ILE A 102 -0.17 -7.66 -7.03
N GLY A 103 0.86 -7.78 -6.17
CA GLY A 103 2.17 -7.18 -6.45
C GLY A 103 2.84 -7.76 -7.69
N LEU A 104 2.60 -9.03 -8.01
CA LEU A 104 3.10 -9.63 -9.25
C LEU A 104 2.35 -9.11 -10.47
N ALA A 105 1.02 -8.98 -10.38
CA ALA A 105 0.21 -8.42 -11.45
C ALA A 105 0.66 -6.99 -11.77
N GLU A 106 0.79 -6.14 -10.75
CA GLU A 106 1.27 -4.76 -10.91
C GLU A 106 2.75 -4.71 -11.33
N LEU A 107 3.60 -5.63 -10.88
CA LEU A 107 4.99 -5.66 -11.36
C LEU A 107 5.06 -5.98 -12.86
N LEU A 108 4.19 -6.87 -13.33
CA LEU A 108 4.06 -7.18 -14.75
C LEU A 108 3.46 -6.00 -15.51
N ASP A 109 2.50 -5.30 -14.93
CA ASP A 109 1.92 -4.06 -15.46
C ASP A 109 3.03 -3.02 -15.73
N GLU A 110 3.81 -2.69 -14.71
CA GLU A 110 4.87 -1.68 -14.78
C GLU A 110 6.03 -2.07 -15.70
N THR A 111 6.31 -3.37 -15.83
CA THR A 111 7.41 -3.87 -16.68
C THR A 111 6.96 -4.22 -18.09
N SER A 112 5.76 -3.80 -18.48
CA SER A 112 5.18 -4.03 -19.80
C SER A 112 5.07 -5.53 -20.15
N PHE A 113 4.64 -6.36 -19.21
CA PHE A 113 4.69 -7.82 -19.25
C PHE A 113 6.10 -8.39 -19.53
N GLY A 114 7.13 -7.66 -19.15
CA GLY A 114 8.53 -8.00 -19.42
C GLY A 114 9.00 -7.62 -20.82
N SER A 115 8.21 -6.90 -21.64
CA SER A 115 8.68 -6.38 -22.93
C SER A 115 9.89 -5.46 -22.74
N ARG A 116 9.90 -4.61 -21.70
CA ARG A 116 11.04 -3.77 -21.30
C ARG A 116 12.26 -4.60 -20.88
N LEU A 117 12.06 -5.78 -20.30
CA LEU A 117 13.13 -6.65 -19.79
C LEU A 117 13.72 -7.59 -20.85
N PHE A 118 12.89 -8.08 -21.76
CA PHE A 118 13.24 -9.14 -22.71
C PHE A 118 13.21 -8.69 -24.18
N GLY A 119 12.77 -7.46 -24.46
CA GLY A 119 12.79 -6.85 -25.79
C GLY A 119 11.75 -7.41 -26.76
N PHE A 120 10.61 -7.90 -26.25
CA PHE A 120 9.49 -8.32 -27.10
C PHE A 120 8.67 -7.10 -27.55
N GLU A 121 8.05 -7.17 -28.74
CA GLU A 121 7.11 -6.13 -29.18
C GLU A 121 5.76 -6.29 -28.47
N PRO A 122 5.24 -5.25 -27.79
CA PRO A 122 3.91 -5.29 -27.19
C PRO A 122 2.81 -5.43 -28.25
N LEU A 123 1.70 -6.06 -27.87
CA LEU A 123 0.57 -6.23 -28.79
C LEU A 123 -0.12 -4.89 -29.04
N PRO A 124 -0.56 -4.58 -30.27
CA PRO A 124 -1.28 -3.32 -30.53
C PRO A 124 -2.66 -3.31 -29.85
N LEU A 125 -3.03 -2.17 -29.25
CA LEU A 125 -4.31 -1.99 -28.57
C LEU A 125 -5.39 -1.42 -29.52
N TYR A 126 -6.65 -1.86 -29.36
CA TYR A 126 -7.77 -1.29 -30.12
C TYR A 126 -7.94 0.20 -29.81
N GLY A 127 -8.05 1.02 -30.86
CA GLY A 127 -8.08 2.48 -30.75
C GLY A 127 -6.71 3.14 -30.62
N GLY A 128 -5.61 2.39 -30.80
CA GLY A 128 -4.23 2.88 -30.79
C GLY A 128 -3.52 2.66 -29.46
N GLY A 129 -2.18 2.75 -29.47
CA GLY A 129 -1.34 2.37 -28.33
C GLY A 129 -0.95 0.90 -28.36
N GLN A 130 -0.32 0.46 -27.28
CA GLN A 130 0.16 -0.90 -27.07
C GLN A 130 -0.53 -1.49 -25.84
N LEU A 131 -0.62 -2.82 -25.77
CA LEU A 131 -1.02 -3.57 -24.59
C LEU A 131 0.27 -3.94 -23.87
N ASP A 132 0.70 -3.07 -22.98
CA ASP A 132 1.84 -3.28 -22.11
C ASP A 132 1.42 -3.43 -20.65
N GLY A 133 0.26 -2.91 -20.25
CA GLY A 133 -0.30 -3.10 -18.91
C GLY A 133 -1.55 -3.98 -18.83
N PHE A 134 -1.84 -4.51 -17.65
CA PHE A 134 -3.20 -4.77 -17.19
C PHE A 134 -4.06 -3.49 -17.13
N HIS A 135 -3.49 -2.33 -16.82
CA HIS A 135 -4.24 -1.06 -16.81
C HIS A 135 -4.85 -0.73 -18.18
N ASP A 136 -4.16 -1.08 -19.28
CA ASP A 136 -4.68 -0.97 -20.65
C ASP A 136 -5.99 -1.73 -20.87
N LEU A 137 -6.26 -2.79 -20.10
CA LEU A 137 -7.53 -3.51 -20.19
C LEU A 137 -8.71 -2.64 -19.73
N LEU A 138 -8.47 -1.74 -18.77
CA LEU A 138 -9.47 -0.78 -18.31
C LEU A 138 -9.65 0.35 -19.33
N ILE A 139 -8.57 0.82 -19.95
CA ILE A 139 -8.63 1.75 -21.09
C ILE A 139 -9.42 1.12 -22.24
N LEU A 140 -9.14 -0.14 -22.57
CA LEU A 140 -9.85 -0.89 -23.61
C LEU A 140 -11.33 -1.02 -23.27
N ALA A 141 -11.67 -1.39 -22.04
CA ALA A 141 -13.06 -1.47 -21.58
C ALA A 141 -13.77 -0.11 -21.70
N TYR A 142 -13.11 0.99 -21.33
CA TYR A 142 -13.64 2.34 -21.49
C TYR A 142 -13.89 2.67 -22.97
N ARG A 143 -12.94 2.39 -23.87
CA ARG A 143 -13.08 2.63 -25.32
C ARG A 143 -14.25 1.84 -25.91
N LEU A 144 -14.33 0.55 -25.59
CA LEU A 144 -15.43 -0.31 -26.06
C LEU A 144 -16.79 0.16 -25.53
N LEU A 145 -16.87 0.57 -24.26
CA LEU A 145 -18.11 1.13 -23.70
C LEU A 145 -18.46 2.46 -24.34
N ARG A 146 -17.47 3.31 -24.66
CA ARG A 146 -17.68 4.60 -25.31
C ARG A 146 -18.29 4.43 -26.70
N ASP A 147 -17.85 3.41 -27.45
CA ASP A 147 -18.39 3.06 -28.77
C ASP A 147 -19.87 2.61 -28.68
N VAL A 148 -20.27 2.01 -27.55
CA VAL A 148 -21.67 1.63 -27.29
C VAL A 148 -22.51 2.81 -26.78
N SER A 149 -22.00 3.52 -25.77
CA SER A 149 -22.65 4.69 -25.15
C SER A 149 -21.66 5.48 -24.31
N GLN A 150 -21.52 6.77 -24.63
CA GLN A 150 -20.73 7.71 -23.83
C GLN A 150 -21.17 7.74 -22.35
N GLY A 151 -22.46 7.56 -22.07
CA GLY A 151 -22.97 7.51 -20.70
C GLY A 151 -22.47 6.30 -19.91
N LEU A 152 -22.37 5.12 -20.56
CA LEU A 152 -21.85 3.90 -19.92
C LEU A 152 -20.35 4.01 -19.64
N ALA A 153 -19.58 4.61 -20.56
CA ALA A 153 -18.16 4.84 -20.36
C ALA A 153 -17.89 5.74 -19.15
N TRP A 154 -18.62 6.86 -19.02
CA TRP A 154 -18.50 7.73 -17.84
C TRP A 154 -19.07 7.13 -16.57
N LEU A 155 -20.07 6.25 -16.66
CA LEU A 155 -20.55 5.49 -15.51
C LEU A 155 -19.46 4.56 -14.96
N LEU A 156 -18.69 3.87 -15.83
CA LEU A 156 -17.54 3.06 -15.42
C LEU A 156 -16.52 3.91 -14.65
N VAL A 157 -16.10 5.04 -15.21
CA VAL A 157 -15.15 5.97 -14.57
C VAL A 157 -15.69 6.46 -13.22
N GLY A 158 -16.97 6.85 -13.17
CA GLY A 158 -17.61 7.31 -11.95
C GLY A 158 -17.69 6.22 -10.86
N LEU A 159 -17.96 4.97 -11.24
CA LEU A 159 -17.96 3.83 -10.32
C LEU A 159 -16.56 3.51 -9.80
N MET A 160 -15.54 3.54 -10.67
CA MET A 160 -14.15 3.37 -10.28
C MET A 160 -13.72 4.45 -9.28
N LEU A 161 -14.05 5.71 -9.56
CA LEU A 161 -13.74 6.83 -8.67
C LEU A 161 -14.44 6.67 -7.31
N ALA A 162 -15.75 6.36 -7.31
CA ALA A 162 -16.52 6.21 -6.09
C ALA A 162 -16.01 5.04 -5.23
N LEU A 163 -15.69 3.90 -5.85
CA LEU A 163 -15.13 2.74 -5.16
C LEU A 163 -13.75 3.06 -4.57
N SER A 164 -12.87 3.67 -5.35
CA SER A 164 -11.50 3.99 -4.94
C SER A 164 -11.48 5.00 -3.79
N ALA A 165 -12.23 6.10 -3.93
CA ALA A 165 -12.40 7.08 -2.86
C ALA A 165 -13.06 6.46 -1.62
N GLY A 166 -14.08 5.60 -1.81
CA GLY A 166 -14.73 4.87 -0.74
C GLY A 166 -13.78 3.96 0.04
N LEU A 167 -12.88 3.25 -0.65
CA LEU A 167 -11.84 2.42 -0.05
C LEU A 167 -10.80 3.24 0.73
N VAL A 168 -10.37 4.39 0.19
CA VAL A 168 -9.46 5.31 0.91
C VAL A 168 -10.12 5.80 2.19
N LEU A 169 -11.35 6.33 2.12
CA LEU A 169 -12.08 6.81 3.29
C LEU A 169 -12.32 5.70 4.32
N PHE A 170 -12.66 4.51 3.84
CA PHE A 170 -12.81 3.34 4.69
C PHE A 170 -11.49 2.98 5.40
N ALA A 171 -10.38 2.96 4.68
CA ALA A 171 -9.06 2.68 5.25
C ALA A 171 -8.66 3.72 6.31
N LEU A 172 -8.85 5.02 6.01
CA LEU A 172 -8.61 6.11 6.96
C LEU A 172 -9.46 5.96 8.22
N ARG A 173 -10.73 5.56 8.08
CA ARG A 173 -11.58 5.23 9.23
C ARG A 173 -11.03 4.06 10.04
N GLN A 174 -10.53 3.01 9.41
CA GLN A 174 -9.92 1.88 10.11
C GLN A 174 -8.62 2.27 10.84
N ILE A 175 -7.81 3.14 10.24
CA ILE A 175 -6.59 3.70 10.84
C ILE A 175 -6.94 4.52 12.08
N ALA A 176 -7.90 5.44 11.97
CA ALA A 176 -8.36 6.26 13.09
C ALA A 176 -8.89 5.41 14.24
N ARG A 177 -9.68 4.36 13.95
CA ARG A 177 -10.16 3.40 14.97
C ARG A 177 -9.02 2.65 15.63
N ASN A 178 -8.01 2.23 14.87
CA ASN A 178 -6.84 1.54 15.41
C ASN A 178 -6.04 2.44 16.36
N MET A 179 -5.80 3.70 15.96
CA MET A 179 -5.12 4.70 16.79
C MET A 179 -5.91 5.03 18.06
N ALA A 180 -7.24 5.02 18.01
CA ALA A 180 -8.12 5.19 19.16
C ALA A 180 -8.23 3.94 20.06
N GLY A 181 -7.46 2.89 19.79
CA GLY A 181 -7.45 1.66 20.59
C GLY A 181 -8.57 0.66 20.26
N ALA A 182 -9.45 0.96 19.30
CA ALA A 182 -10.54 0.10 18.85
C ALA A 182 -10.13 -0.77 17.64
N THR A 183 -9.05 -1.55 17.81
CA THR A 183 -8.48 -2.39 16.74
C THR A 183 -9.45 -3.51 16.35
N THR A 184 -9.71 -3.63 15.04
CA THR A 184 -10.48 -4.75 14.46
C THR A 184 -9.59 -5.56 13.53
N TRP A 185 -10.04 -6.73 13.08
CA TRP A 185 -9.31 -7.50 12.07
C TRP A 185 -9.11 -6.71 10.77
N LEU A 186 -10.11 -5.92 10.37
CA LEU A 186 -10.07 -5.02 9.20
C LEU A 186 -9.00 -3.94 9.34
N SER A 187 -8.74 -3.47 10.57
CA SER A 187 -7.68 -2.49 10.84
C SER A 187 -6.29 -3.03 10.50
N GLY A 188 -6.10 -4.36 10.53
CA GLY A 188 -4.86 -5.01 10.08
C GLY A 188 -4.65 -4.98 8.56
N HIS A 189 -5.68 -4.63 7.79
CA HIS A 189 -5.65 -4.59 6.32
C HIS A 189 -5.77 -3.16 5.76
N ALA A 190 -5.64 -2.13 6.60
CA ALA A 190 -5.77 -0.74 6.19
C ALA A 190 -4.79 -0.34 5.06
N LEU A 191 -3.54 -0.83 5.11
CA LEU A 191 -2.55 -0.59 4.05
C LEU A 191 -2.98 -1.18 2.70
N LEU A 192 -3.57 -2.38 2.71
CA LEU A 192 -4.09 -3.02 1.50
C LEU A 192 -5.28 -2.22 0.92
N PHE A 193 -6.19 -1.74 1.77
CA PHE A 193 -7.30 -0.91 1.31
C PHE A 193 -6.83 0.44 0.73
N LEU A 194 -5.82 1.07 1.32
CA LEU A 194 -5.21 2.28 0.76
C LEU A 194 -4.56 2.00 -0.59
N HIS A 195 -3.82 0.90 -0.70
CA HIS A 195 -3.19 0.46 -1.94
C HIS A 195 -4.22 0.29 -3.07
N VAL A 196 -5.29 -0.49 -2.84
CA VAL A 196 -6.36 -0.67 -3.84
C VAL A 196 -7.07 0.65 -4.16
N GLY A 197 -7.23 1.52 -3.15
CA GLY A 197 -7.79 2.84 -3.35
C GLY A 197 -6.89 3.76 -4.20
N PHE A 198 -5.57 3.68 -4.05
CA PHE A 198 -4.63 4.53 -4.77
C PHE A 198 -4.42 4.07 -6.21
N ILE A 199 -4.25 2.76 -6.43
CA ILE A 199 -4.18 2.22 -7.80
C ILE A 199 -5.47 2.55 -8.54
N GLY A 200 -6.64 2.36 -7.94
CA GLY A 200 -7.91 2.71 -8.58
C GLY A 200 -8.08 4.21 -8.88
N LEU A 201 -7.49 5.10 -8.07
CA LEU A 201 -7.45 6.54 -8.37
C LEU A 201 -6.49 6.87 -9.53
N ALA A 202 -5.33 6.23 -9.59
CA ALA A 202 -4.39 6.37 -10.71
C ALA A 202 -5.08 5.96 -12.03
N GLN A 203 -5.75 4.82 -12.03
CA GLN A 203 -6.50 4.30 -13.17
C GLN A 203 -7.66 5.21 -13.62
N VAL A 204 -8.32 5.89 -12.68
CA VAL A 204 -9.33 6.90 -13.03
C VAL A 204 -8.70 8.09 -13.72
N ILE A 205 -7.51 8.52 -13.27
CA ILE A 205 -6.78 9.63 -13.87
C ILE A 205 -6.39 9.27 -15.31
N ASP A 206 -5.72 8.14 -15.49
CA ASP A 206 -5.27 7.63 -16.78
C ASP A 206 -6.41 7.61 -17.82
N ILE A 207 -7.56 7.02 -17.46
CA ILE A 207 -8.71 6.93 -18.36
C ILE A 207 -9.37 8.28 -18.63
N ALA A 208 -9.48 9.14 -17.61
CA ALA A 208 -10.32 10.34 -17.68
C ALA A 208 -9.59 11.56 -18.27
N THR A 209 -8.27 11.55 -18.38
CA THR A 209 -7.51 12.74 -18.77
C THR A 209 -6.26 12.43 -19.60
N SER A 210 -5.80 13.42 -20.37
CA SER A 210 -4.53 13.39 -21.09
C SER A 210 -3.59 14.52 -20.64
N SER A 211 -3.88 15.12 -19.48
CA SER A 211 -3.08 16.21 -18.93
C SER A 211 -1.76 15.69 -18.36
N ARG A 212 -0.63 16.24 -18.82
CA ARG A 212 0.71 15.91 -18.28
C ARG A 212 0.82 16.07 -16.76
N ALA A 213 0.11 17.05 -16.20
CA ALA A 213 0.15 17.30 -14.76
C ALA A 213 -0.60 16.21 -13.97
N LEU A 214 -1.64 15.62 -14.57
CA LEU A 214 -2.42 14.56 -13.96
C LEU A 214 -1.75 13.20 -14.18
N SER A 215 -1.13 12.96 -15.33
CA SER A 215 -0.25 11.79 -15.54
C SER A 215 0.88 11.75 -14.51
N ALA A 216 1.50 12.89 -14.16
CA ALA A 216 2.45 12.92 -13.05
C ALA A 216 1.83 12.58 -11.67
N VAL A 217 0.53 12.82 -11.46
CA VAL A 217 -0.17 12.47 -10.21
C VAL A 217 -0.50 10.99 -10.18
N GLU A 218 -0.91 10.42 -11.31
CA GLU A 218 -1.10 8.99 -11.54
C GLU A 218 0.17 8.21 -11.17
N GLU A 219 1.30 8.52 -11.79
CA GLU A 219 2.63 7.92 -11.49
C GLU A 219 2.96 7.91 -9.99
N VAL A 220 2.73 9.04 -9.31
CA VAL A 220 2.99 9.17 -7.88
C VAL A 220 1.99 8.35 -7.04
N LEU A 221 0.73 8.22 -7.48
CA LEU A 221 -0.26 7.38 -6.84
C LEU A 221 0.09 5.89 -6.97
N GLU A 222 0.57 5.46 -8.12
CA GLU A 222 0.99 4.07 -8.38
C GLU A 222 2.21 3.70 -7.53
N MET A 223 3.23 4.55 -7.51
CA MET A 223 4.37 4.38 -6.59
C MET A 223 3.93 4.33 -5.13
N ASN A 224 3.02 5.21 -4.71
CA ASN A 224 2.49 5.20 -3.34
C ASN A 224 1.71 3.90 -3.06
N ALA A 225 0.94 3.39 -4.02
CA ALA A 225 0.25 2.11 -3.91
C ALA A 225 1.26 0.96 -3.75
N ALA A 226 2.35 0.94 -4.51
CA ALA A 226 3.41 -0.05 -4.39
C ALA A 226 4.09 -0.02 -3.01
N ILE A 227 4.41 1.18 -2.49
CA ILE A 227 4.92 1.36 -1.13
C ILE A 227 3.98 0.74 -0.09
N LEU A 228 2.69 1.06 -0.18
CA LEU A 228 1.67 0.56 0.76
C LEU A 228 1.59 -0.97 0.74
N LEU A 229 1.65 -1.59 -0.44
CA LEU A 229 1.62 -3.04 -0.59
C LEU A 229 2.87 -3.71 -0.01
N ALA A 230 4.07 -3.17 -0.28
CA ALA A 230 5.32 -3.69 0.26
C ALA A 230 5.31 -3.66 1.80
N PHE A 231 4.86 -2.55 2.40
CA PHE A 231 4.72 -2.43 3.85
C PHE A 231 3.62 -3.32 4.42
N TYR A 232 2.53 -3.54 3.69
CA TYR A 232 1.48 -4.49 4.08
C TYR A 232 2.03 -5.93 4.16
N VAL A 233 2.79 -6.36 3.15
CA VAL A 233 3.44 -7.68 3.15
C VAL A 233 4.40 -7.83 4.33
N ALA A 234 5.24 -6.82 4.58
CA ALA A 234 6.14 -6.80 5.73
C ALA A 234 5.38 -6.86 7.07
N GLN A 235 4.29 -6.11 7.20
CA GLN A 235 3.43 -6.08 8.38
C GLN A 235 2.83 -7.46 8.67
N VAL A 236 2.26 -8.11 7.65
CA VAL A 236 1.66 -9.44 7.82
C VAL A 236 2.74 -10.48 8.14
N GLY A 237 3.88 -10.45 7.45
CA GLY A 237 5.01 -11.34 7.73
C GLY A 237 5.55 -11.22 9.16
N TRP A 238 5.68 -9.98 9.66
CA TRP A 238 6.13 -9.71 11.03
C TRP A 238 5.20 -10.30 12.09
N VAL A 239 3.88 -10.11 11.91
CA VAL A 239 2.87 -10.63 12.84
C VAL A 239 2.98 -12.14 12.98
N GLU A 240 3.30 -12.84 11.90
CA GLU A 240 3.44 -14.30 11.93
C GLU A 240 4.74 -14.77 12.55
N SER A 241 5.85 -14.11 12.27
CA SER A 241 7.10 -14.35 12.99
C SER A 241 6.91 -14.21 14.51
N ALA A 242 6.21 -13.16 14.95
CA ALA A 242 5.93 -12.91 16.36
C ALA A 242 4.95 -13.92 17.01
N ARG A 243 4.13 -14.61 16.21
CA ARG A 243 3.27 -15.71 16.69
C ARG A 243 4.03 -17.02 16.81
N CYS A 244 4.89 -17.34 15.84
CA CYS A 244 5.74 -18.54 15.88
C CYS A 244 6.67 -18.55 17.11
N ILE A 245 7.34 -17.43 17.40
CA ILE A 245 8.25 -17.31 18.56
C ILE A 245 7.51 -17.57 19.88
N ARG A 246 6.33 -16.98 20.05
CA ARG A 246 5.50 -17.21 21.25
C ARG A 246 5.05 -18.66 21.39
N ALA A 247 4.76 -19.34 20.29
CA ALA A 247 4.35 -20.74 20.31
C ALA A 247 5.52 -21.69 20.64
N SER A 248 6.78 -21.26 20.47
CA SER A 248 7.96 -22.02 20.91
C SER A 248 8.34 -21.76 22.38
N GLU A 249 8.09 -20.55 22.91
CA GLU A 249 8.38 -20.20 24.31
C GLU A 249 7.36 -20.78 25.31
N GLY A 250 6.17 -21.16 24.84
CA GLY A 250 5.12 -21.78 25.65
C GLY A 250 5.19 -23.32 25.74
N ARG A 251 6.28 -23.94 25.27
CA ARG A 251 6.56 -25.39 25.39
C ARG A 251 7.77 -25.61 26.27
#